data_AF-A0A1M4WXV6-F1
#
_entry.id   AF-A0A1M4WXV6-F1
#
_cell.length_a   1.000
_cell.length_b   1.000
_cell.length_c   1.000
_cell.angle_alpha   90.00
_cell.angle_beta   90.00
_cell.angle_gamma   90.00
#
_symmetry.space_group_name_H-M   'P 1'
#
loop_
_entity.id
_entity.type
_entity.pdbx_description
1 polymer ?
#
loop_
_entity_poly.entity_id
_entity_poly.type
_entity_poly.pdbx_seq_one_letter_code
_entity_poly.pdbx_strand_id
1 'polypeptide(L)'
;MNKGILAFLIAGVLAVISFLVWKLLIAKKTSDVVTPSVPVPVNNPISSQSVNNIGGYVNVSPESTLDSDSVHTSSVLHNDSKGFSASYQETLTFDKTALSQRSNNPGALFWDGSTNWQGMNKSKTKSGAIMYFDNFDYGVRAQLMTLKNYFKKHGLNTLLGITTRYAPYGHESNDPAAYARTLASYLGIDVDTKFDLDVNRNMLAALGYFIHRVEAGYFWIPRSKYLEWAPKV
;
A
#
# COMPACT_ATOMS: atom_id res chain seq x y z
N MET A 1 -13.98 -39.88 18.46
CA MET A 1 -13.98 -38.53 17.85
C MET A 1 -12.89 -37.71 18.53
N ASN A 2 -11.82 -37.36 17.81
CA ASN A 2 -10.61 -36.77 18.41
C ASN A 2 -10.86 -35.34 18.89
N LYS A 3 -10.59 -35.07 20.18
CA LYS A 3 -10.80 -33.76 20.82
C LYS A 3 -10.07 -32.60 20.12
N GLY A 4 -9.00 -32.90 19.38
CA GLY A 4 -8.27 -31.92 18.55
C GLY A 4 -9.07 -31.39 17.35
N ILE A 5 -9.87 -32.23 16.67
CA ILE A 5 -10.64 -31.80 15.48
C ILE A 5 -11.80 -30.89 15.88
N LEU A 6 -12.40 -31.12 17.06
CA LEU A 6 -13.48 -30.30 17.58
C LEU A 6 -13.00 -28.90 17.99
N ALA A 7 -11.77 -28.77 18.51
CA ALA A 7 -11.19 -27.47 18.88
C ALA A 7 -10.89 -26.58 17.66
N PHE A 8 -10.42 -27.16 16.54
CA PHE A 8 -10.18 -26.41 15.30
C PHE A 8 -11.47 -25.93 14.63
N LEU A 9 -12.54 -26.72 14.70
CA LEU A 9 -13.86 -26.32 14.17
C LEU A 9 -14.49 -25.19 15.01
N ILE A 10 -14.34 -25.22 16.33
CA ILE A 10 -14.87 -24.18 17.22
C ILE A 10 -14.11 -22.85 17.05
N ALA A 11 -12.77 -22.88 16.93
CA ALA A 11 -11.97 -21.68 16.70
C ALA A 11 -12.25 -21.00 15.35
N GLY A 12 -12.45 -21.79 14.29
CA GLY A 12 -12.82 -21.28 12.96
C GLY A 12 -14.20 -20.62 12.93
N VAL A 13 -15.18 -21.19 13.63
CA VAL A 13 -16.54 -20.64 13.73
C VAL A 13 -16.57 -19.34 14.54
N LEU A 14 -15.78 -19.24 15.62
CA LEU A 14 -15.69 -18.01 16.44
C LEU A 14 -15.02 -16.85 15.70
N ALA A 15 -14.05 -17.11 14.84
CA ALA A 15 -13.40 -16.08 14.01
C ALA A 15 -14.36 -15.51 12.93
N VAL A 16 -15.18 -16.37 12.33
CA VAL A 16 -16.19 -15.95 11.33
C VAL A 16 -17.32 -15.17 12.00
N ILE A 17 -17.80 -15.61 13.18
CA ILE A 17 -18.82 -14.88 13.94
C ILE A 17 -18.29 -13.52 14.39
N SER A 18 -17.04 -13.43 14.87
CA SER A 18 -16.43 -12.15 15.25
C SER A 18 -16.30 -11.17 14.07
N PHE A 19 -15.94 -11.67 12.88
CA PHE A 19 -15.87 -10.87 11.67
C PHE A 19 -17.25 -10.38 11.18
N LEU A 20 -18.30 -11.20 11.31
CA LEU A 20 -19.67 -10.84 10.93
C LEU A 20 -20.31 -9.85 11.92
N VAL A 21 -20.11 -10.05 13.23
CA VAL A 21 -20.56 -9.11 14.27
C VAL A 21 -19.85 -7.76 14.10
N TRP A 22 -18.56 -7.76 13.79
CA TRP A 22 -17.81 -6.53 13.49
C TRP A 22 -18.34 -5.82 12.24
N LYS A 23 -18.66 -6.54 11.16
CA LYS A 23 -19.29 -5.96 9.95
C LYS A 23 -20.66 -5.33 10.23
N LEU A 24 -21.49 -5.95 11.07
CA LEU A 24 -22.82 -5.41 11.42
C LEU A 24 -22.72 -4.15 12.28
N LEU A 25 -21.72 -4.05 13.16
CA LEU A 25 -21.48 -2.85 13.97
C LEU A 25 -21.01 -1.65 13.13
N ILE A 26 -20.30 -1.88 12.03
CA ILE A 26 -19.90 -0.83 11.07
C ILE A 26 -21.10 -0.32 10.26
N ALA A 27 -22.00 -1.22 9.84
CA ALA A 27 -23.19 -0.87 9.08
C ALA A 27 -24.19 0.00 9.87
N LYS A 28 -24.24 -0.15 11.21
CA LYS A 28 -25.11 0.66 12.06
C LYS A 28 -24.57 2.08 12.34
N LYS A 29 -23.26 2.31 12.17
CA LYS A 29 -22.62 3.61 12.41
C LYS A 29 -22.68 4.54 11.20
N THR A 30 -23.04 4.02 10.02
CA THR A 30 -23.03 4.75 8.74
C THR A 30 -24.37 5.40 8.38
N SER A 31 -25.45 5.16 9.14
CA SER A 31 -26.76 5.79 8.93
C SER A 31 -26.87 7.23 9.44
N ASP A 32 -25.90 7.70 10.25
CA ASP A 32 -26.04 8.95 11.01
C ASP A 32 -25.22 10.13 10.44
N VAL A 33 -24.60 9.97 9.26
CA VAL A 33 -23.81 11.04 8.63
C VAL A 33 -24.67 11.82 7.64
N VAL A 34 -25.21 12.95 8.10
CA VAL A 34 -25.78 13.99 7.24
C VAL A 34 -24.67 14.58 6.38
N THR A 35 -24.83 14.55 5.06
CA THR A 35 -23.88 15.10 4.09
C THR A 35 -24.02 16.62 3.95
N PRO A 36 -22.97 17.43 4.18
CA PRO A 36 -22.98 18.83 3.77
C PRO A 36 -22.71 18.95 2.27
N SER A 37 -23.51 19.78 1.57
CA SER A 37 -23.34 20.11 0.16
C SER A 37 -22.10 21.00 -0.05
N VAL A 38 -21.21 20.60 -0.95
CA VAL A 38 -20.03 21.37 -1.37
C VAL A 38 -20.41 22.26 -2.56
N PRO A 39 -19.99 23.56 -2.62
CA PRO A 39 -20.30 24.42 -3.75
C PRO A 39 -19.46 24.07 -4.99
N VAL A 40 -20.08 24.16 -6.17
CA VAL A 40 -19.46 23.93 -7.49
C VAL A 40 -18.51 25.10 -7.83
N PRO A 41 -17.26 24.86 -8.28
CA PRO A 41 -16.37 25.94 -8.71
C PRO A 41 -16.76 26.49 -10.09
N VAL A 42 -16.73 27.82 -10.22
CA VAL A 42 -16.96 28.57 -11.48
C VAL A 42 -15.66 28.58 -12.30
N ASN A 43 -15.75 28.21 -13.58
CA ASN A 43 -14.63 28.17 -14.53
C ASN A 43 -14.18 29.58 -14.95
N ASN A 44 -12.86 29.85 -14.91
CA ASN A 44 -12.23 30.92 -15.68
C ASN A 44 -11.30 30.27 -16.73
N PRO A 45 -11.38 30.65 -18.03
CA PRO A 45 -10.59 30.03 -19.08
C PRO A 45 -9.17 30.60 -19.11
N ILE A 46 -8.15 29.73 -19.09
CA ILE A 46 -6.78 30.09 -19.48
C ILE A 46 -6.48 29.50 -20.85
N SER A 47 -5.92 30.35 -21.70
CA SER A 47 -5.68 30.20 -23.13
C SER A 47 -4.86 28.98 -23.56
N SER A 48 -5.24 28.45 -24.71
CA SER A 48 -4.55 27.42 -25.49
C SER A 48 -3.15 27.83 -25.96
N GLN A 49 -2.16 27.01 -25.65
CA GLN A 49 -0.98 26.77 -26.49
C GLN A 49 -0.74 25.26 -26.51
N SER A 50 -0.92 24.66 -27.68
CA SER A 50 -0.59 23.27 -28.00
C SER A 50 0.94 23.11 -28.13
N VAL A 51 1.47 21.92 -27.80
CA VAL A 51 2.19 21.02 -28.74
C VAL A 51 2.71 19.81 -27.95
N ASN A 52 2.09 18.66 -28.23
CA ASN A 52 2.65 17.31 -28.39
C ASN A 52 4.10 17.04 -27.94
N ASN A 53 4.29 16.13 -26.98
CA ASN A 53 5.29 15.07 -27.18
C ASN A 53 4.98 13.80 -26.37
N ILE A 54 4.90 12.69 -27.10
CA ILE A 54 4.67 11.33 -26.64
C ILE A 54 6.05 10.68 -26.50
N GLY A 55 6.31 10.04 -25.36
CA GLY A 55 7.42 9.08 -25.21
C GLY A 55 8.75 9.70 -24.80
N GLY A 56 9.19 9.42 -23.57
CA GLY A 56 10.53 9.77 -23.11
C GLY A 56 10.81 9.24 -21.70
N TYR A 57 11.28 7.99 -21.63
CA TYR A 57 11.93 7.48 -20.42
C TYR A 57 13.25 8.23 -20.25
N VAL A 58 13.35 9.08 -19.23
CA VAL A 58 14.65 9.65 -18.84
C VAL A 58 15.38 8.61 -17.99
N ASN A 59 16.38 7.98 -18.60
CA ASN A 59 17.41 7.21 -17.92
C ASN A 59 18.28 8.17 -17.11
N VAL A 60 18.35 7.98 -15.80
CA VAL A 60 19.45 8.49 -14.97
C VAL A 60 19.96 7.33 -14.13
N SER A 61 21.13 6.81 -14.52
CA SER A 61 22.01 5.98 -13.71
C SER A 61 23.18 6.83 -13.19
N PRO A 62 23.89 6.39 -12.13
CA PRO A 62 24.38 7.28 -11.10
C PRO A 62 25.89 7.51 -11.18
N GLU A 63 26.35 8.76 -11.00
CA GLU A 63 27.67 9.04 -10.43
C GLU A 63 27.82 10.54 -10.09
N SER A 64 28.09 10.86 -8.83
CA SER A 64 29.35 11.51 -8.43
C SER A 64 29.31 11.99 -6.96
N THR A 65 30.33 11.51 -6.24
CA THR A 65 31.11 12.15 -5.18
C THR A 65 30.45 12.59 -3.87
N LEU A 66 30.91 11.91 -2.82
CA LEU A 66 31.03 12.38 -1.44
C LEU A 66 31.57 13.82 -1.38
N ASP A 67 30.90 14.70 -0.64
CA ASP A 67 31.61 15.70 0.18
C ASP A 67 30.81 16.05 1.43
N SER A 68 31.58 16.24 2.49
CA SER A 68 31.21 16.46 3.89
C SER A 68 30.78 17.90 4.18
N ASP A 69 29.98 18.02 5.25
CA ASP A 69 29.81 19.20 6.12
C ASP A 69 29.28 20.52 5.51
N SER A 70 28.06 20.90 5.89
CA SER A 70 27.84 22.17 6.62
C SER A 70 26.39 22.36 7.03
N VAL A 71 26.27 22.95 8.21
CA VAL A 71 25.07 23.25 8.98
C VAL A 71 24.63 24.70 8.73
N HIS A 72 23.30 24.91 8.76
CA HIS A 72 22.54 26.16 8.98
C HIS A 72 22.44 27.25 7.89
N THR A 73 21.19 27.64 7.57
CA THR A 73 20.54 28.95 7.84
C THR A 73 19.10 28.96 7.24
N SER A 74 18.03 29.00 8.05
CA SER A 74 17.15 30.15 8.43
C SER A 74 16.66 31.10 7.31
N SER A 75 15.33 31.17 7.04
CA SER A 75 14.50 32.41 7.18
C SER A 75 13.07 32.37 6.58
N VAL A 76 12.09 32.59 7.47
CA VAL A 76 10.83 33.39 7.41
C VAL A 76 10.07 33.63 6.08
N LEU A 77 8.78 33.21 6.04
CA LEU A 77 7.60 34.04 5.65
C LEU A 77 6.29 33.49 6.30
N HIS A 78 5.53 34.37 6.98
CA HIS A 78 4.10 34.25 7.37
C HIS A 78 3.21 34.28 6.09
N ASN A 79 1.97 33.78 5.98
CA ASN A 79 0.82 33.90 6.90
C ASN A 79 -0.36 32.96 6.50
N ASP A 80 -1.06 32.45 7.51
CA ASP A 80 -2.51 32.16 7.65
C ASP A 80 -3.29 31.29 6.63
N SER A 81 -3.55 30.03 7.02
CA SER A 81 -4.91 29.55 7.33
C SER A 81 -4.94 28.08 7.80
N LYS A 82 -5.47 27.88 9.02
CA LYS A 82 -6.02 26.62 9.59
C LYS A 82 -5.08 25.40 9.61
N GLY A 83 -4.34 25.29 10.71
CA GLY A 83 -3.40 24.21 10.98
C GLY A 83 -3.99 22.80 11.05
N PHE A 84 -3.34 21.88 10.35
CA PHE A 84 -3.26 20.47 10.70
C PHE A 84 -1.85 19.93 10.33
N SER A 85 -1.08 19.64 11.39
CA SER A 85 0.16 18.84 11.50
C SER A 85 0.92 18.34 10.25
N ALA A 86 1.81 19.17 9.68
CA ALA A 86 2.90 18.68 8.83
C ALA A 86 3.93 17.84 9.61
N SER A 87 4.15 18.14 10.90
CA SER A 87 5.19 17.49 11.74
C SER A 87 4.90 16.03 12.09
N TYR A 88 3.64 15.63 12.22
CA TYR A 88 3.25 14.23 12.49
C TYR A 88 3.35 13.37 11.23
N GLN A 89 2.96 13.90 10.08
CA GLN A 89 3.02 13.15 8.83
C GLN A 89 4.47 12.96 8.38
N GLU A 90 5.35 13.94 8.60
CA GLU A 90 6.76 13.81 8.28
C GLU A 90 7.48 12.80 9.19
N THR A 91 7.16 12.76 10.49
CA THR A 91 7.72 11.74 11.40
C THR A 91 7.17 10.33 11.11
N LEU A 92 5.87 10.19 10.85
CA LEU A 92 5.27 8.89 10.48
C LEU A 92 5.76 8.40 9.11
N THR A 93 5.89 9.28 8.12
CA THR A 93 6.42 8.90 6.81
C THR A 93 7.89 8.53 6.91
N PHE A 94 8.72 9.27 7.65
CA PHE A 94 10.12 8.92 7.88
C PHE A 94 10.29 7.60 8.63
N ASP A 95 9.46 7.35 9.66
CA ASP A 95 9.51 6.10 10.40
C ASP A 95 9.02 4.92 9.54
N LYS A 96 7.93 5.08 8.78
CA LYS A 96 7.39 4.05 7.89
C LYS A 96 8.35 3.71 6.74
N THR A 97 8.96 4.75 6.14
CA THR A 97 10.05 4.66 5.15
C THR A 97 11.16 3.75 5.67
N ALA A 98 11.69 4.09 6.84
CA ALA A 98 12.81 3.38 7.41
C ALA A 98 12.38 2.00 7.96
N LEU A 99 11.14 1.83 8.42
CA LEU A 99 10.60 0.55 8.87
C LEU A 99 10.48 -0.45 7.72
N SER A 100 9.95 -0.05 6.56
CA SER A 100 9.84 -0.91 5.36
C SER A 100 11.22 -1.45 4.94
N GLN A 101 12.23 -0.59 4.92
CA GLN A 101 13.60 -0.95 4.57
C GLN A 101 14.27 -1.81 5.67
N ARG A 102 14.18 -1.41 6.94
CA ARG A 102 14.75 -2.13 8.10
C ARG A 102 14.16 -3.54 8.27
N SER A 103 12.92 -3.74 7.83
CA SER A 103 12.22 -5.03 7.88
C SER A 103 12.34 -5.84 6.59
N ASN A 104 13.01 -5.32 5.55
CA ASN A 104 13.05 -5.92 4.22
C ASN A 104 11.64 -6.22 3.66
N ASN A 105 10.65 -5.39 4.01
CA ASN A 105 9.24 -5.60 3.72
C ASN A 105 8.70 -4.41 2.94
N PRO A 106 8.87 -4.40 1.60
CA PRO A 106 8.45 -3.28 0.77
C PRO A 106 6.93 -3.10 0.71
N GLY A 107 6.16 -4.13 1.07
CA GLY A 107 4.70 -4.07 1.14
C GLY A 107 4.14 -3.69 2.50
N ALA A 108 4.98 -3.39 3.50
CA ALA A 108 4.58 -3.16 4.89
C ALA A 108 3.61 -4.22 5.44
N LEU A 109 3.76 -5.47 5.00
CA LEU A 109 2.84 -6.55 5.32
C LEU A 109 2.89 -6.91 6.81
N PHE A 110 1.72 -7.15 7.40
CA PHE A 110 1.57 -7.63 8.77
C PHE A 110 1.41 -9.15 8.80
N TRP A 111 1.88 -9.76 9.89
CA TRP A 111 1.70 -11.19 10.14
C TRP A 111 0.55 -11.43 11.10
N ASP A 112 -0.42 -12.25 10.69
CA ASP A 112 -1.54 -12.68 11.55
C ASP A 112 -1.26 -14.00 12.29
N GLY A 113 -0.05 -14.56 12.17
CA GLY A 113 0.33 -15.84 12.75
C GLY A 113 -0.03 -17.07 11.90
N SER A 114 -0.77 -16.90 10.79
CA SER A 114 -1.33 -18.03 10.03
C SER A 114 -0.44 -18.51 8.88
N THR A 115 0.47 -17.67 8.40
CA THR A 115 1.30 -17.93 7.21
C THR A 115 2.77 -18.10 7.58
N ASN A 116 3.50 -18.95 6.86
CA ASN A 116 4.95 -19.06 7.03
C ASN A 116 5.63 -18.75 5.70
N TRP A 117 5.95 -17.47 5.48
CA TRP A 117 6.60 -17.05 4.25
C TRP A 117 8.04 -17.53 4.20
N GLN A 118 8.48 -17.91 3.00
CA GLN A 118 9.88 -18.22 2.75
C GLN A 118 10.74 -16.98 3.05
N GLY A 119 11.81 -17.17 3.83
CA GLY A 119 12.71 -16.08 4.25
C GLY A 119 12.11 -15.12 5.27
N MET A 120 10.97 -15.46 5.90
CA MET A 120 10.43 -14.69 7.02
C MET A 120 11.26 -14.92 8.27
N ASN A 121 11.73 -13.85 8.88
CA ASN A 121 12.48 -13.88 10.11
C ASN A 121 11.54 -14.01 11.32
N LYS A 122 11.31 -15.26 11.75
CA LYS A 122 10.42 -15.57 12.88
C LYS A 122 10.89 -15.02 14.22
N SER A 123 12.19 -14.78 14.39
CA SER A 123 12.71 -14.22 15.66
C SER A 123 12.32 -12.75 15.86
N LYS A 124 12.15 -12.01 14.75
CA LYS A 124 11.77 -10.60 14.74
C LYS A 124 10.29 -10.37 14.45
N THR A 125 9.62 -11.33 13.82
CA THR A 125 8.21 -11.22 13.44
C THR A 125 7.29 -11.74 14.55
N LYS A 126 6.36 -10.89 15.00
CA LYS A 126 5.35 -11.23 16.02
C LYS A 126 3.96 -11.19 15.40
N SER A 127 3.03 -12.02 15.92
CA SER A 127 1.64 -11.98 15.46
C SER A 127 1.02 -10.61 15.76
N GLY A 128 0.28 -10.07 14.80
CA GLY A 128 -0.29 -8.71 14.81
C GLY A 128 0.71 -7.60 14.48
N ALA A 129 1.95 -7.92 14.09
CA ALA A 129 2.99 -6.94 13.81
C ALA A 129 3.54 -7.06 12.38
N ILE A 130 4.33 -6.07 11.97
CA ILE A 130 5.01 -6.09 10.67
C ILE A 130 5.91 -7.31 10.53
N MET A 131 5.92 -7.89 9.33
CA MET A 131 6.85 -8.98 8.97
C MET A 131 8.25 -8.47 8.73
N TYR A 132 9.23 -9.22 9.24
CA TYR A 132 10.63 -9.08 8.91
C TYR A 132 11.04 -10.19 7.96
N PHE A 133 11.82 -9.86 6.94
CA PHE A 133 12.41 -10.82 6.01
C PHE A 133 13.94 -10.79 6.09
N ASP A 134 14.57 -11.92 5.79
CA ASP A 134 16.03 -12.04 5.82
C ASP A 134 16.70 -11.16 4.75
N ASN A 135 16.00 -10.90 3.64
CA ASN A 135 16.38 -9.93 2.61
C ASN A 135 15.14 -9.40 1.87
N PHE A 136 15.31 -8.35 1.07
CA PHE A 136 14.20 -7.70 0.38
C PHE A 136 13.57 -8.58 -0.72
N ASP A 137 14.33 -9.51 -1.30
CA ASP A 137 13.84 -10.42 -2.34
C ASP A 137 12.68 -11.27 -1.80
N TYR A 138 12.80 -11.75 -0.56
CA TYR A 138 11.73 -12.48 0.13
C TYR A 138 10.52 -11.59 0.45
N GLY A 139 10.74 -10.32 0.81
CA GLY A 139 9.66 -9.35 1.03
C GLY A 139 8.89 -9.04 -0.25
N VAL A 140 9.58 -8.80 -1.38
CA VAL A 140 8.97 -8.63 -2.70
C VAL A 140 8.15 -9.86 -3.06
N ARG A 141 8.73 -11.06 -2.90
CA ARG A 141 8.04 -12.32 -3.16
C ARG A 141 6.75 -12.44 -2.33
N ALA A 142 6.81 -12.18 -1.03
CA ALA A 142 5.65 -12.26 -0.15
C ALA A 142 4.54 -11.27 -0.56
N GLN A 143 4.93 -10.05 -0.94
CA GLN A 143 4.01 -9.03 -1.45
C GLN A 143 3.31 -9.48 -2.73
N LEU A 144 4.06 -9.96 -3.73
CA LEU A 144 3.47 -10.41 -5.00
C LEU A 144 2.54 -11.62 -4.82
N MET A 145 2.90 -12.54 -3.93
CA MET A 145 2.04 -13.68 -3.58
C MET A 145 0.76 -13.24 -2.86
N THR A 146 0.85 -12.22 -2.01
CA THR A 146 -0.31 -11.65 -1.32
C THR A 146 -1.30 -11.09 -2.32
N LEU A 147 -0.83 -10.27 -3.28
CA LEU A 147 -1.66 -9.71 -4.34
C LEU A 147 -2.27 -10.79 -5.24
N LYS A 148 -1.48 -11.79 -5.63
CA LYS A 148 -1.96 -12.93 -6.43
C LYS A 148 -3.00 -13.76 -5.66
N ASN A 149 -2.82 -13.95 -4.35
CA ASN A 149 -3.82 -14.60 -3.50
C ASN A 149 -5.11 -13.78 -3.37
N TYR A 150 -5.02 -12.45 -3.31
CA TYR A 150 -6.22 -11.60 -3.30
C TYR A 150 -7.04 -11.77 -4.57
N PHE A 151 -6.39 -11.86 -5.73
CA PHE A 151 -7.06 -12.21 -6.97
C PHE A 151 -7.66 -13.63 -6.92
N LYS A 152 -6.82 -14.65 -6.69
CA LYS A 152 -7.23 -16.06 -6.83
C LYS A 152 -8.24 -16.53 -5.77
N LYS A 153 -8.10 -16.07 -4.53
CA LYS A 153 -8.91 -16.56 -3.39
C LYS A 153 -10.08 -15.66 -3.05
N HIS A 154 -10.03 -14.38 -3.43
CA HIS A 154 -11.04 -13.40 -3.06
C HIS A 154 -11.67 -12.69 -4.26
N GLY A 155 -11.26 -13.03 -5.49
CA GLY A 155 -11.81 -12.42 -6.71
C GLY A 155 -11.49 -10.93 -6.85
N LEU A 156 -10.49 -10.43 -6.12
CA LEU A 156 -10.15 -9.01 -6.13
C LEU A 156 -9.34 -8.70 -7.38
N ASN A 157 -10.00 -8.05 -8.35
CA ASN A 157 -9.46 -7.79 -9.69
C ASN A 157 -9.53 -6.31 -10.09
N THR A 158 -9.69 -5.40 -9.13
CA THR A 158 -9.67 -3.95 -9.32
C THR A 158 -8.77 -3.30 -8.29
N LEU A 159 -8.30 -2.06 -8.53
CA LEU A 159 -7.46 -1.35 -7.56
C LEU A 159 -8.22 -1.10 -6.27
N LEU A 160 -9.48 -0.65 -6.35
CA LEU A 160 -10.32 -0.43 -5.18
C LEU A 160 -10.55 -1.71 -4.37
N GLY A 161 -10.76 -2.85 -5.04
CA GLY A 161 -10.91 -4.14 -4.37
C GLY A 161 -9.65 -4.56 -3.64
N ILE A 162 -8.49 -4.42 -4.27
CA ILE A 162 -7.19 -4.72 -3.67
C ILE A 162 -6.92 -3.81 -2.46
N THR A 163 -7.03 -2.49 -2.61
CA THR A 163 -6.69 -1.55 -1.52
C THR A 163 -7.65 -1.65 -0.34
N THR A 164 -8.94 -1.90 -0.57
CA THR A 164 -9.92 -2.12 0.52
C THR A 164 -9.52 -3.28 1.42
N ARG A 165 -8.86 -4.31 0.87
CA ARG A 165 -8.32 -5.43 1.64
C ARG A 165 -6.94 -5.14 2.22
N TYR A 166 -6.09 -4.47 1.44
CA TYR A 166 -4.69 -4.22 1.79
C TYR A 166 -4.55 -3.19 2.93
N ALA A 167 -5.36 -2.14 2.89
CA ALA A 167 -5.38 -1.04 3.85
C ALA A 167 -6.85 -0.71 4.19
N PRO A 168 -7.53 -1.55 5.00
CA PRO A 168 -8.95 -1.40 5.27
C PRO A 168 -9.27 -0.11 6.01
N TYR A 169 -10.43 0.46 5.70
CA TYR A 169 -10.91 1.68 6.35
C TYR A 169 -11.04 1.50 7.86
N GLY A 170 -10.66 2.53 8.62
CA GLY A 170 -10.77 2.54 10.08
C GLY A 170 -9.71 1.71 10.82
N HIS A 171 -8.79 1.05 10.09
CA HIS A 171 -7.53 0.61 10.66
C HIS A 171 -6.53 1.77 10.56
N GLU A 172 -6.21 2.39 11.70
CA GLU A 172 -5.41 3.62 11.77
C GLU A 172 -5.99 4.74 10.88
N SER A 173 -5.16 5.43 10.10
CA SER A 173 -5.54 6.53 9.21
C SER A 173 -5.74 6.09 7.75
N ASN A 174 -6.04 4.81 7.50
CA ASN A 174 -6.17 4.28 6.14
C ASN A 174 -7.41 4.83 5.40
N ASP A 175 -7.19 5.33 4.18
CA ASP A 175 -8.22 5.61 3.18
C ASP A 175 -7.97 4.75 1.92
N PRO A 176 -8.68 3.61 1.78
CA PRO A 176 -8.49 2.72 0.63
C PRO A 176 -8.86 3.36 -0.72
N ALA A 177 -9.76 4.35 -0.73
CA ALA A 177 -10.15 5.04 -1.96
C ALA A 177 -9.06 6.03 -2.40
N ALA A 178 -8.45 6.77 -1.47
CA ALA A 178 -7.28 7.60 -1.75
C ALA A 178 -6.07 6.76 -2.20
N TYR A 179 -5.86 5.61 -1.57
CA TYR A 179 -4.85 4.65 -2.00
C TYR A 179 -5.11 4.18 -3.45
N ALA A 180 -6.34 3.74 -3.75
CA ALA A 180 -6.69 3.29 -5.10
C ALA A 180 -6.46 4.38 -6.15
N ARG A 181 -6.85 5.63 -5.86
CA ARG A 181 -6.61 6.78 -6.76
C ARG A 181 -5.11 7.04 -6.98
N THR A 182 -4.30 6.92 -5.94
CA THR A 182 -2.84 7.03 -6.06
C THR A 182 -2.29 5.97 -6.99
N LEU A 183 -2.67 4.70 -6.81
CA LEU A 183 -2.23 3.61 -7.69
C LEU A 183 -2.75 3.76 -9.13
N ALA A 184 -3.99 4.20 -9.30
CA ALA A 184 -4.58 4.49 -10.60
C ALA A 184 -3.75 5.51 -11.37
N SER A 185 -3.33 6.60 -10.70
CA SER A 185 -2.46 7.61 -11.31
C SER A 185 -1.11 7.07 -11.76
N TYR A 186 -0.52 6.14 -11.02
CA TYR A 186 0.75 5.53 -11.37
C TYR A 186 0.65 4.49 -12.50
N LEU A 187 -0.48 3.77 -12.56
CA LEU A 187 -0.71 2.69 -13.52
C LEU A 187 -1.39 3.15 -14.81
N GLY A 188 -2.00 4.34 -14.83
CA GLY A 188 -2.73 4.86 -15.98
C GLY A 188 -4.03 4.10 -16.27
N ILE A 189 -4.71 3.63 -15.22
CA ILE A 189 -6.00 2.91 -15.30
C ILE A 189 -6.98 3.44 -14.27
N ASP A 190 -8.28 3.21 -14.46
CA ASP A 190 -9.30 3.58 -13.47
C ASP A 190 -9.30 2.62 -12.27
N VAL A 191 -9.81 3.11 -11.13
CA VAL A 191 -9.83 2.36 -9.86
C VAL A 191 -10.66 1.08 -9.91
N ASP A 192 -11.62 1.01 -10.83
CA ASP A 192 -12.54 -0.10 -11.10
C ASP A 192 -12.19 -0.91 -12.36
N THR A 193 -11.12 -0.53 -13.08
CA THR A 193 -10.60 -1.29 -14.22
C THR A 193 -10.27 -2.72 -13.77
N LYS A 194 -10.84 -3.70 -14.46
CA LYS A 194 -10.59 -5.11 -14.19
C LYS A 194 -9.25 -5.55 -14.78
N PHE A 195 -8.47 -6.29 -14.00
CA PHE A 195 -7.20 -6.90 -14.43
C PHE A 195 -7.04 -8.31 -13.85
N ASP A 196 -6.22 -9.12 -14.52
CA ASP A 196 -5.91 -10.50 -14.08
C ASP A 196 -4.48 -10.59 -13.55
N LEU A 197 -4.33 -10.80 -12.24
CA LEU A 197 -3.01 -10.92 -11.60
C LEU A 197 -2.43 -12.35 -11.64
N ASP A 198 -3.20 -13.34 -12.11
CA ASP A 198 -2.70 -14.71 -12.27
C ASP A 198 -1.87 -14.81 -13.55
N VAL A 199 -2.33 -14.21 -14.65
CA VAL A 199 -1.68 -14.26 -15.97
C VAL A 199 -0.97 -12.98 -16.40
N ASN A 200 -1.33 -11.80 -15.87
CA ASN A 200 -0.64 -10.57 -16.22
C ASN A 200 0.51 -10.27 -15.24
N ARG A 201 1.65 -10.93 -15.48
CA ARG A 201 2.88 -10.76 -14.70
C ARG A 201 3.37 -9.31 -14.64
N ASN A 202 3.24 -8.56 -15.74
CA ASN A 202 3.68 -7.16 -15.82
C ASN A 202 2.80 -6.26 -14.94
N MET A 203 1.48 -6.47 -14.94
CA MET A 203 0.57 -5.77 -14.02
C MET A 203 0.86 -6.13 -12.57
N LEU A 204 1.06 -7.42 -12.25
CA LEU A 204 1.39 -7.85 -10.89
C LEU A 204 2.69 -7.20 -10.38
N ALA A 205 3.74 -7.19 -11.19
CA ALA A 205 5.00 -6.53 -10.87
C ALA A 205 4.84 -5.01 -10.70
N ALA A 206 4.11 -4.35 -11.61
CA ALA A 206 3.87 -2.91 -11.54
C ALA A 206 3.06 -2.52 -10.30
N LEU A 207 1.98 -3.25 -9.99
CA LEU A 207 1.16 -3.03 -8.81
C LEU A 207 1.96 -3.18 -7.53
N GLY A 208 2.74 -4.26 -7.39
CA GLY A 208 3.62 -4.46 -6.24
C GLY A 208 4.64 -3.33 -6.09
N TYR A 209 5.25 -2.91 -7.20
CA TYR A 209 6.24 -1.83 -7.22
C TYR A 209 5.64 -0.49 -6.76
N PHE A 210 4.43 -0.14 -7.21
CA PHE A 210 3.78 1.11 -6.80
C PHE A 210 3.18 1.07 -5.40
N ILE A 211 2.69 -0.08 -4.92
CA ILE A 211 2.35 -0.26 -3.50
C ILE A 211 3.59 0.02 -2.65
N HIS A 212 4.76 -0.49 -3.05
CA HIS A 212 6.00 -0.20 -2.35
C HIS A 212 6.33 1.30 -2.29
N ARG A 213 6.10 2.07 -3.34
CA ARG A 213 6.24 3.55 -3.29
C ARG A 213 5.31 4.17 -2.25
N VAL A 214 4.06 3.72 -2.18
CA VAL A 214 3.07 4.25 -1.25
C VAL A 214 3.42 3.87 0.20
N GLU A 215 3.83 2.62 0.42
CA GLU A 215 4.18 2.13 1.75
C GLU A 215 5.48 2.73 2.28
N ALA A 216 6.51 2.79 1.45
CA ALA A 216 7.83 3.24 1.85
C ALA A 216 8.05 4.74 1.60
N GLY A 217 7.16 5.45 0.90
CA GLY A 217 7.35 6.86 0.52
C GLY A 217 8.37 7.09 -0.62
N TYR A 218 9.20 6.10 -0.94
CA TYR A 218 10.18 6.13 -2.03
C TYR A 218 10.46 4.73 -2.60
N PHE A 219 11.26 4.66 -3.66
CA PHE A 219 11.70 3.38 -4.24
C PHE A 219 13.11 3.04 -3.76
N TRP A 220 13.24 2.05 -2.88
CA TRP A 220 14.55 1.50 -2.48
C TRP A 220 14.87 0.14 -3.12
N ILE A 221 13.89 -0.45 -3.81
CA ILE A 221 14.01 -1.65 -4.63
C ILE A 221 13.69 -1.29 -6.08
N PRO A 222 14.54 -1.65 -7.07
CA PRO A 222 14.27 -1.36 -8.47
C PRO A 222 13.13 -2.22 -9.03
N ARG A 223 12.40 -1.69 -10.03
CA ARG A 223 11.31 -2.40 -10.71
C ARG A 223 11.73 -3.73 -11.32
N SER A 224 12.99 -3.86 -11.75
CA SER A 224 13.55 -5.11 -12.28
C SER A 224 13.41 -6.28 -11.30
N LYS A 225 13.51 -6.04 -9.99
CA LYS A 225 13.32 -7.07 -8.96
C LYS A 225 11.88 -7.52 -8.81
N TYR A 226 10.93 -6.59 -8.94
CA TYR A 226 9.51 -6.92 -9.00
C TYR A 226 9.17 -7.79 -10.20
N LEU A 227 9.76 -7.45 -11.35
CA LEU A 227 9.67 -8.31 -12.52
C LEU A 227 10.35 -9.64 -12.23
N GLU A 228 11.59 -9.71 -11.78
CA GLU A 228 12.29 -10.97 -11.48
C GLU A 228 11.44 -11.95 -10.64
N TRP A 229 10.84 -11.46 -9.55
CA TRP A 229 10.09 -12.27 -8.60
C TRP A 229 8.61 -12.52 -8.93
N ALA A 230 8.04 -11.79 -9.88
CA ALA A 230 6.68 -12.09 -10.32
C ALA A 230 6.63 -13.53 -10.88
N PRO A 231 5.65 -14.36 -10.54
CA PRO A 231 5.60 -15.73 -11.07
C PRO A 231 5.58 -15.72 -12.58
N LYS A 232 6.35 -16.62 -13.19
CA LYS A 232 6.18 -16.92 -14.61
C LYS A 232 4.81 -17.59 -14.76
N VAL A 233 4.10 -17.17 -15.80
CA VAL A 233 2.77 -17.67 -16.16
C VAL A 233 2.92 -19.01 -16.85
#